data_AF-M6EVR1-F1
#
_entry.id   AF-M6EVR1-F1
#
_cell.length_a   1.000
_cell.length_b   1.000
_cell.length_c   1.000
_cell.angle_alpha   90.00
_cell.angle_beta   90.00
_cell.angle_gamma   90.00
#
_symmetry.space_group_name_H-M   'P 1'
#
loop_
_entity.id
_entity.type
_entity.pdbx_description
1 polymer ?
#
loop_
_entity_poly.entity_id
_entity_poly.type
_entity_poly.pdbx_seq_one_letter_code
_entity_poly.pdbx_strand_id
1 'polypeptide(L)'
;MNIKIKSIRKDRNKKRIQEQIREEEKVQKEIEKALKESEDEERLYIKALEQAKKELENAQRAKQKALSLAQQTKVGHIYVIFNIGSFGESVFKVGMTRRLDPMDRVKKLSDASVPFEFDVYAIVYSENASEFEKLLHKDFEHKRMNLVNSRKEFFEITLDEIEQIVKKHNGNVQFTKAAEAREYRESMKIKLNRQNTNVLTAPNILDAMPQSI
;
A
#
# COMPACT_ATOMS: atom_id res chain seq x y z
N MET A 1 43.04 -69.29 -47.07
CA MET A 1 42.42 -68.90 -45.77
C MET A 1 42.32 -67.38 -45.57
N ASN A 2 43.24 -66.55 -46.09
CA ASN A 2 43.27 -65.09 -45.86
C ASN A 2 42.20 -64.23 -46.57
N ILE A 3 41.61 -64.68 -47.68
CA ILE A 3 40.62 -63.89 -48.46
C ILE A 3 39.25 -63.89 -47.76
N LYS A 4 38.83 -65.03 -47.22
CA LYS A 4 37.54 -65.20 -46.53
C LYS A 4 37.48 -64.38 -45.23
N ILE A 5 38.60 -64.28 -44.51
CA ILE A 5 38.74 -63.47 -43.29
C ILE A 5 38.68 -61.96 -43.60
N LYS A 6 39.29 -61.51 -44.71
CA LYS A 6 39.20 -60.11 -45.16
C LYS A 6 37.77 -59.72 -45.58
N SER A 7 37.05 -60.60 -46.26
CA SER A 7 35.64 -60.40 -46.63
C SER A 7 34.73 -60.23 -45.40
N ILE A 8 34.83 -61.15 -44.44
CA ILE A 8 34.03 -61.11 -43.20
C ILE A 8 34.32 -59.84 -42.36
N ARG A 9 35.59 -59.39 -42.33
CA ARG A 9 35.96 -58.11 -41.70
C ARG A 9 35.37 -56.90 -42.43
N LYS A 10 35.36 -56.90 -43.78
CA LYS A 10 34.82 -55.81 -44.60
C LYS A 10 33.30 -55.68 -44.42
N ASP A 11 32.58 -56.80 -44.34
CA ASP A 11 31.13 -56.81 -44.10
C ASP A 11 30.75 -56.38 -42.68
N ARG A 12 31.54 -56.77 -41.65
CA ARG A 12 31.35 -56.27 -40.28
C ARG A 12 31.58 -54.76 -40.17
N ASN A 13 32.62 -54.25 -40.83
CA ASN A 13 32.91 -52.82 -40.82
C ASN A 13 31.80 -52.01 -41.53
N LYS A 14 31.27 -52.53 -42.65
CA LYS A 14 30.15 -51.89 -43.36
C LYS A 14 28.88 -51.83 -42.50
N LYS A 15 28.58 -52.89 -41.75
CA LYS A 15 27.44 -52.91 -40.80
C LYS A 15 27.62 -51.91 -39.65
N ARG A 16 28.81 -51.84 -39.05
CA ARG A 16 29.11 -50.86 -37.99
C ARG A 16 28.96 -49.42 -38.47
N ILE A 17 29.45 -49.11 -39.67
CA ILE A 17 29.31 -47.77 -40.27
C ILE A 17 27.84 -47.44 -40.53
N GLN A 18 27.04 -48.38 -41.05
CA GLN A 18 25.60 -48.17 -41.24
C GLN A 18 24.85 -47.97 -39.92
N GLU A 19 25.26 -48.67 -38.87
CA GLU A 19 24.67 -48.54 -37.53
C GLU A 19 24.99 -47.18 -36.91
N GLN A 20 26.24 -46.71 -37.03
CA GLN A 20 26.66 -45.37 -36.61
C GLN A 20 25.91 -44.27 -37.37
N ILE A 21 25.79 -44.37 -38.70
CA ILE A 21 25.02 -43.41 -39.51
C ILE A 21 23.57 -43.35 -39.02
N ARG A 22 22.97 -44.51 -38.70
CA ARG A 22 21.58 -44.57 -38.24
C ARG A 22 21.40 -43.99 -36.82
N GLU A 23 22.40 -44.12 -35.95
CA GLU A 23 22.40 -43.47 -34.64
C GLU A 23 22.58 -41.96 -34.77
N GLU A 24 23.52 -41.50 -35.60
CA GLU A 24 23.75 -40.09 -35.89
C GLU A 24 22.51 -39.42 -36.50
N GLU A 25 21.82 -40.07 -37.45
CA GLU A 25 20.56 -39.58 -38.03
C GLU A 25 19.44 -39.45 -36.98
N LYS A 26 19.35 -40.39 -36.03
CA LYS A 26 18.37 -40.30 -34.93
C LYS A 26 18.67 -39.14 -34.00
N VAL A 27 19.93 -38.99 -33.59
CA VAL A 27 20.37 -37.89 -32.73
C VAL A 27 20.17 -36.54 -33.41
N GLN A 28 20.50 -36.41 -34.70
CA GLN A 28 20.22 -35.20 -35.48
C GLN A 28 18.74 -34.86 -35.50
N LYS A 29 17.86 -35.86 -35.70
CA LYS A 29 16.42 -35.66 -35.72
C LYS A 29 15.86 -35.25 -34.34
N GLU A 30 16.42 -35.79 -33.25
CA GLU A 30 16.05 -35.37 -31.89
C GLU A 30 16.51 -33.94 -31.59
N ILE A 31 17.72 -33.57 -32.00
CA ILE A 31 18.24 -32.19 -31.87
C ILE A 31 17.40 -31.21 -32.69
N GLU A 32 17.05 -31.56 -33.94
CA GLU A 32 16.20 -30.73 -34.80
C GLU A 32 14.80 -30.54 -34.20
N LYS A 33 14.22 -31.60 -33.63
CA LYS A 33 12.93 -31.53 -32.93
C LYS A 33 13.01 -30.64 -31.69
N ALA A 34 14.05 -30.79 -30.88
CA ALA A 34 14.27 -29.98 -29.68
C ALA A 34 14.53 -28.50 -30.02
N LEU A 35 15.30 -28.22 -31.08
CA LEU A 35 15.51 -26.85 -31.58
C LEU A 35 14.20 -26.22 -32.03
N LYS A 36 13.40 -26.95 -32.81
CA LYS A 36 12.10 -26.46 -33.27
C LYS A 36 11.11 -26.21 -32.12
N GLU A 37 11.06 -27.11 -31.15
CA GLU A 37 10.24 -26.93 -29.94
C GLU A 37 10.70 -25.70 -29.14
N SER A 38 12.02 -25.51 -28.98
CA SER A 38 12.58 -24.33 -28.32
C SER A 38 12.28 -23.03 -29.08
N GLU A 39 12.36 -23.03 -30.42
CA GLU A 39 12.01 -21.86 -31.24
C GLU A 39 10.53 -21.51 -31.14
N ASP A 40 9.65 -22.52 -31.14
CA ASP A 40 8.21 -22.33 -30.98
C ASP A 40 7.86 -21.81 -29.57
N GLU A 41 8.52 -22.31 -28.53
CA GLU A 41 8.40 -21.80 -27.16
C GLU A 41 8.89 -20.36 -27.05
N GLU A 42 10.08 -20.05 -27.59
CA GLU A 42 10.63 -18.69 -27.59
C GLU A 42 9.68 -17.70 -28.28
N ARG A 43 9.12 -18.09 -29.44
CA ARG A 43 8.10 -17.29 -30.15
C ARG A 43 6.86 -17.05 -29.30
N LEU A 44 6.40 -18.06 -28.56
CA LEU A 44 5.25 -17.93 -27.68
C LEU A 44 5.54 -16.96 -26.52
N TYR A 45 6.72 -17.08 -25.91
CA TYR A 45 7.16 -16.19 -24.84
C TYR A 45 7.32 -14.74 -25.31
N ILE A 46 7.90 -14.52 -26.49
CA ILE A 46 8.03 -13.19 -27.08
C ILE A 46 6.65 -12.56 -27.29
N LYS A 47 5.69 -13.30 -27.87
CA LYS A 47 4.31 -12.82 -28.03
C LYS A 47 3.64 -12.50 -26.70
N ALA A 48 3.80 -13.35 -25.69
CA ALA A 48 3.25 -13.09 -24.36
C ALA A 48 3.86 -11.83 -23.72
N LEU A 49 5.16 -11.63 -23.88
CA LEU A 49 5.87 -10.46 -23.38
C LEU A 49 5.41 -9.17 -24.08
N GLU A 50 5.24 -9.20 -25.40
CA GLU A 50 4.72 -8.07 -26.17
C GLU A 50 3.29 -7.70 -25.75
N GLN A 51 2.43 -8.70 -25.56
CA GLN A 51 1.06 -8.50 -25.10
C GLN A 51 1.03 -7.89 -23.69
N ALA A 52 1.82 -8.43 -22.76
CA ALA A 52 1.94 -7.91 -21.40
C ALA A 52 2.47 -6.47 -21.37
N LYS A 53 3.47 -6.15 -22.21
CA LYS A 53 3.98 -4.77 -22.36
C LYS A 53 2.90 -3.82 -22.86
N LYS A 54 2.12 -4.23 -23.86
CA LYS A 54 1.02 -3.44 -24.42
C LYS A 54 -0.09 -3.19 -23.39
N GLU A 55 -0.45 -4.20 -22.61
CA GLU A 55 -1.43 -4.09 -21.53
C GLU A 55 -0.95 -3.13 -20.44
N LEU A 56 0.32 -3.25 -20.03
CA LEU A 56 0.94 -2.34 -19.06
C LEU A 56 0.92 -0.89 -19.56
N GLU A 57 1.30 -0.65 -20.81
CA GLU A 57 1.30 0.69 -21.40
C GLU A 57 -0.12 1.27 -21.45
N ASN A 58 -1.11 0.47 -21.84
CA ASN A 58 -2.51 0.89 -21.85
C ASN A 58 -3.02 1.23 -20.44
N ALA A 59 -2.69 0.40 -19.44
CA ALA A 59 -3.04 0.66 -18.04
C ALA A 59 -2.38 1.94 -17.51
N GLN A 60 -1.11 2.16 -17.86
CA GLN A 60 -0.39 3.39 -17.50
C GLN A 60 -1.02 4.62 -18.15
N ARG A 61 -1.33 4.59 -19.46
CA ARG A 61 -2.02 5.69 -20.16
C ARG A 61 -3.40 5.96 -19.55
N ALA A 62 -4.17 4.93 -19.22
CA ALA A 62 -5.47 5.07 -18.57
C ALA A 62 -5.34 5.75 -17.20
N LYS A 63 -4.37 5.33 -16.39
CA LYS A 63 -4.04 5.96 -15.10
C LYS A 63 -3.64 7.43 -15.28
N GLN A 64 -2.80 7.75 -16.26
CA GLN A 64 -2.36 9.12 -16.53
C GLN A 64 -3.51 10.00 -17.01
N LYS A 65 -4.39 9.50 -17.87
CA LYS A 65 -5.61 10.21 -18.29
C LYS A 65 -6.54 10.47 -17.12
N ALA A 66 -6.76 9.48 -16.24
CA ALA A 66 -7.56 9.66 -15.04
C ALA A 66 -6.97 10.71 -14.10
N LEU A 67 -5.63 10.73 -13.92
CA LEU A 67 -4.94 11.76 -13.14
C LEU A 67 -5.05 13.15 -13.78
N SER A 68 -4.93 13.25 -15.10
CA SER A 68 -5.06 14.51 -15.84
C SER A 68 -6.48 15.07 -15.77
N LEU A 69 -7.49 14.22 -15.96
CA LEU A 69 -8.89 14.60 -15.77
C LEU A 69 -9.15 15.03 -14.32
N ALA A 70 -8.70 14.27 -13.33
CA ALA A 70 -8.82 14.64 -11.91
C ALA A 70 -8.03 15.91 -11.52
N GLN A 71 -7.01 16.29 -12.29
CA GLN A 71 -6.30 17.57 -12.11
C GLN A 71 -7.03 18.74 -12.79
N GLN A 72 -7.68 18.49 -13.93
CA GLN A 72 -8.46 19.47 -14.69
C GLN A 72 -9.83 19.74 -14.07
N THR A 73 -10.52 18.69 -13.64
CA THR A 73 -11.73 18.79 -12.83
C THR A 73 -11.29 19.11 -11.41
N LYS A 74 -11.80 20.18 -10.79
CA LYS A 74 -11.43 20.60 -9.42
C LYS A 74 -11.87 19.58 -8.33
N VAL A 75 -12.22 18.36 -8.74
CA VAL A 75 -12.82 17.30 -7.96
C VAL A 75 -11.81 16.72 -6.97
N GLY A 76 -12.32 16.26 -5.84
CA GLY A 76 -11.54 15.56 -4.84
C GLY A 76 -12.35 15.29 -3.59
N HIS A 77 -11.65 14.85 -2.56
CA HIS A 77 -12.22 14.54 -1.27
C HIS A 77 -11.58 15.41 -0.20
N ILE A 78 -12.41 16.00 0.65
CA ILE A 78 -11.98 16.65 1.88
C ILE A 78 -12.03 15.58 2.96
N TYR A 79 -10.96 15.43 3.73
CA TYR A 79 -10.92 14.55 4.89
C TYR A 79 -10.82 15.37 6.16
N VAL A 80 -11.53 14.90 7.19
CA VAL A 80 -11.39 15.37 8.56
C VAL A 80 -10.93 14.19 9.40
N ILE A 81 -9.73 14.30 9.94
CA ILE A 81 -9.06 13.22 10.66
C ILE A 81 -8.53 13.71 12.00
N PHE A 82 -8.37 12.82 12.95
CA PHE A 82 -7.87 13.16 14.28
C PHE A 82 -7.05 12.01 14.84
N ASN A 83 -6.24 12.31 15.86
CA ASN A 83 -5.41 11.31 16.53
C ASN A 83 -5.34 11.69 18.00
N ILE A 84 -6.18 11.03 18.80
CA ILE A 84 -6.33 11.36 20.22
C ILE A 84 -5.05 11.12 21.01
N GLY A 85 -4.24 10.14 20.62
CA GLY A 85 -3.01 9.82 21.32
C GLY A 85 -1.85 10.79 21.05
N SER A 86 -1.93 11.56 19.97
CA SER A 86 -0.89 12.53 19.59
C SER A 86 -1.31 13.98 19.85
N PHE A 87 -2.57 14.31 19.61
CA PHE A 87 -3.05 15.70 19.60
C PHE A 87 -4.22 15.96 20.56
N GLY A 88 -4.80 14.94 21.19
CA GLY A 88 -5.96 15.06 22.08
C GLY A 88 -7.31 14.92 21.36
N GLU A 89 -8.40 15.01 22.13
CA GLU A 89 -9.76 14.66 21.68
C GLU A 89 -10.40 15.72 20.77
N SER A 90 -10.02 16.99 20.92
CA SER A 90 -10.65 18.12 20.22
C SER A 90 -9.79 18.69 19.09
N VAL A 91 -8.70 18.01 18.69
CA VAL A 91 -7.79 18.49 17.66
C VAL A 91 -7.96 17.69 16.38
N PHE A 92 -8.39 18.39 15.34
CA PHE A 92 -8.67 17.81 14.04
C PHE A 92 -7.75 18.39 12.98
N LYS A 93 -7.35 17.52 12.04
CA LYS A 93 -6.72 17.92 10.79
C LYS A 93 -7.76 17.91 9.68
N VAL A 94 -7.85 19.05 8.98
CA VAL A 94 -8.70 19.21 7.80
C VAL A 94 -7.81 19.40 6.58
N GLY A 95 -8.01 18.58 5.54
CA GLY A 95 -7.27 18.71 4.29
C GLY A 95 -8.00 18.06 3.12
N MET A 96 -7.42 18.16 1.93
CA MET A 96 -7.99 17.58 0.72
C MET A 96 -7.05 16.57 0.04
N THR A 97 -7.64 15.69 -0.75
CA THR A 97 -6.94 14.72 -1.59
C THR A 97 -7.66 14.53 -2.91
N ARG A 98 -6.89 14.43 -3.99
CA ARG A 98 -7.40 14.09 -5.33
C ARG A 98 -7.20 12.62 -5.68
N ARG A 99 -6.82 11.80 -4.69
CA ARG A 99 -6.67 10.36 -4.89
C ARG A 99 -8.03 9.72 -5.12
N LEU A 100 -8.02 8.62 -5.87
CA LEU A 100 -9.19 7.78 -6.10
C LEU A 100 -9.74 7.29 -4.77
N ASP A 101 -8.86 6.75 -3.91
CA ASP A 101 -9.18 6.38 -2.54
C ASP A 101 -8.61 7.41 -1.55
N PRO A 102 -9.46 8.11 -0.77
CA PRO A 102 -9.02 9.02 0.28
C PRO A 102 -8.29 8.32 1.44
N MET A 103 -8.61 7.05 1.73
CA MET A 103 -8.00 6.30 2.83
C MET A 103 -6.49 6.10 2.65
N ASP A 104 -6.03 5.92 1.40
CA ASP A 104 -4.60 5.87 1.07
C ASP A 104 -3.84 7.14 1.50
N ARG A 105 -4.51 8.30 1.46
CA ARG A 105 -3.92 9.56 1.94
C ARG A 105 -3.83 9.58 3.45
N VAL A 106 -4.86 9.13 4.14
CA VAL A 106 -4.91 9.07 5.61
C VAL A 106 -3.82 8.13 6.13
N LYS A 107 -3.73 6.92 5.57
CA LYS A 107 -2.70 5.93 5.96
C LYS A 107 -1.28 6.48 5.81
N LYS A 108 -0.98 7.11 4.67
CA LYS A 108 0.32 7.75 4.43
C LYS A 108 0.64 8.88 5.44
N LEU A 109 -0.37 9.57 5.95
CA LEU A 109 -0.19 10.60 6.97
C LEU A 109 0.09 9.99 8.34
N SER A 110 -0.56 8.87 8.67
CA SER A 110 -0.30 8.09 9.89
C SER A 110 1.16 7.62 9.95
N ASP A 111 1.66 7.01 8.87
CA ASP A 111 3.00 6.41 8.82
C ASP A 111 4.14 7.42 8.97
N ALA A 112 3.88 8.71 8.74
CA ALA A 112 4.95 9.68 8.58
C ALA A 112 5.60 10.09 9.90
N SER A 113 4.84 10.26 11.00
CA SER A 113 5.36 10.92 12.21
C SER A 113 4.46 10.86 13.47
N VAL A 114 3.47 9.96 13.57
CA VAL A 114 2.56 9.93 14.75
C VAL A 114 2.59 8.56 15.46
N PRO A 115 2.52 8.50 16.80
CA PRO A 115 2.51 7.24 17.57
C PRO A 115 1.33 6.29 17.31
N PHE A 116 0.22 6.80 16.77
CA PHE A 116 -1.00 6.03 16.51
C PHE A 116 -1.53 6.39 15.13
N GLU A 117 -2.36 5.56 14.53
CA GLU A 117 -3.03 5.93 13.27
C GLU A 117 -4.04 7.08 13.45
N PHE A 118 -4.28 7.83 12.37
CA PHE A 118 -5.37 8.79 12.33
C PHE A 118 -6.71 8.07 12.15
N ASP A 119 -7.66 8.35 13.05
CA ASP A 119 -9.06 8.00 12.86
C ASP A 119 -9.71 8.98 11.86
N VAL A 120 -10.62 8.45 11.04
CA VAL A 120 -11.36 9.24 10.05
C VAL A 120 -12.71 9.61 10.62
N TYR A 121 -12.96 10.91 10.72
CA TYR A 121 -14.26 11.42 11.15
C TYR A 121 -15.21 11.64 9.97
N ALA A 122 -14.71 12.25 8.89
CA ALA A 122 -15.52 12.55 7.72
C ALA A 122 -14.69 12.52 6.43
N ILE A 123 -15.32 12.06 5.34
CA ILE A 123 -14.81 12.19 3.98
C ILE A 123 -15.91 12.83 3.14
N VAL A 124 -15.61 13.97 2.54
CA VAL A 124 -16.59 14.76 1.78
C VAL A 124 -16.14 14.82 0.33
N TYR A 125 -16.93 14.24 -0.57
CA TYR A 125 -16.73 14.44 -2.00
C TYR A 125 -17.11 15.87 -2.38
N SER A 126 -16.28 16.51 -3.20
CA SER A 126 -16.57 17.82 -3.76
C SER A 126 -16.04 17.91 -5.18
N GLU A 127 -16.84 18.47 -6.08
CA GLU A 127 -16.42 18.81 -7.44
C GLU A 127 -15.40 19.96 -7.47
N ASN A 128 -15.25 20.68 -6.37
CA ASN A 128 -14.31 21.79 -6.20
C ASN A 128 -13.62 21.74 -4.83
N ALA A 129 -12.93 20.62 -4.59
CA ALA A 129 -12.36 20.30 -3.28
C ALA A 129 -11.35 21.32 -2.77
N SER A 130 -10.60 21.98 -3.68
CA SER A 130 -9.61 22.99 -3.28
C SER A 130 -10.24 24.30 -2.83
N GLU A 131 -11.34 24.74 -3.45
CA GLU A 131 -12.04 25.94 -2.96
C GLU A 131 -12.80 25.63 -1.68
N PHE A 132 -13.41 24.44 -1.58
CA PHE A 132 -14.10 24.04 -0.37
C PHE A 132 -13.15 23.92 0.84
N GLU A 133 -11.97 23.34 0.66
CA GLU A 133 -10.96 23.28 1.72
C GLU A 133 -10.50 24.67 2.19
N LYS A 134 -10.27 25.61 1.25
CA LYS A 134 -9.95 27.01 1.60
C LYS A 134 -11.07 27.67 2.39
N LEU A 135 -12.33 27.41 2.04
CA LEU A 135 -13.49 27.93 2.79
C LEU A 135 -13.51 27.38 4.21
N LEU A 136 -13.31 26.07 4.39
CA LEU A 136 -13.23 25.44 5.71
C LEU A 136 -12.08 26.03 6.53
N HIS A 137 -10.88 26.16 5.95
CA HIS A 137 -9.73 26.74 6.67
C HIS A 137 -9.99 28.18 7.09
N LYS A 138 -10.66 28.97 6.25
CA LYS A 138 -11.04 30.35 6.59
C LYS A 138 -12.03 30.38 7.76
N ASP A 139 -13.05 29.52 7.73
CA ASP A 139 -14.04 29.41 8.81
C ASP A 139 -13.37 28.95 10.12
N PHE A 140 -12.34 28.10 10.06
CA PHE A 140 -11.58 27.60 11.21
C PHE A 140 -10.33 28.41 11.59
N GLU A 141 -10.04 29.53 10.92
CA GLU A 141 -8.75 30.23 11.09
C GLU A 141 -8.50 30.65 12.55
N HIS A 142 -9.55 31.09 13.24
CA HIS A 142 -9.51 31.50 14.65
C HIS A 142 -9.27 30.35 15.63
N LYS A 143 -9.32 29.10 15.17
CA LYS A 143 -9.13 27.87 15.95
C LYS A 143 -7.88 27.10 15.57
N ARG A 144 -6.99 27.72 14.79
CA ARG A 144 -5.76 27.09 14.31
C ARG A 144 -4.78 26.86 15.47
N MET A 145 -4.28 25.63 15.59
CA MET A 145 -3.31 25.25 16.62
C MET A 145 -1.93 25.90 16.42
N ASN A 146 -1.51 26.04 15.16
CA ASN A 146 -0.20 26.61 14.82
C ASN A 146 -0.33 27.98 14.15
N LEU A 147 -0.17 29.04 14.94
CA LEU A 147 -0.26 30.43 14.48
C LEU A 147 0.99 30.92 13.72
N VAL A 148 2.12 30.20 13.83
CA VAL A 148 3.38 30.57 13.17
C VAL A 148 3.48 29.95 11.76
N ASN A 149 3.02 28.70 11.62
CA ASN A 149 3.07 27.96 10.37
C ASN A 149 1.66 27.51 9.95
N SER A 150 0.98 28.36 9.20
CA SER A 150 -0.38 28.12 8.68
C SER A 150 -0.48 26.94 7.70
N ARG A 151 0.65 26.41 7.20
CA ARG A 151 0.64 25.15 6.41
C ARG A 151 0.35 23.92 7.27
N LYS A 152 0.39 24.04 8.60
CA LYS A 152 -0.02 22.98 9.53
C LYS A 152 -1.51 23.17 9.84
N GLU A 153 -2.35 22.48 9.08
CA GLU A 153 -3.80 22.61 9.08
C GLU A 153 -4.45 21.78 10.21
N PHE A 154 -4.07 22.06 11.45
CA PHE A 154 -4.66 21.48 12.66
C PHE A 154 -5.47 22.54 13.38
N PHE A 155 -6.68 22.17 13.82
CA PHE A 155 -7.66 23.08 14.41
C PHE A 155 -8.27 22.47 15.66
N GLU A 156 -8.49 23.29 16.67
CA GLU A 156 -9.23 22.92 17.88
C GLU A 156 -10.72 23.17 17.67
N ILE A 157 -11.45 22.13 17.25
CA ILE A 157 -12.86 22.22 16.80
C ILE A 157 -13.68 21.06 17.36
N THR A 158 -14.98 21.28 17.52
CA THR A 158 -15.91 20.22 17.97
C THR A 158 -16.55 19.50 16.78
N LEU A 159 -17.06 18.29 17.03
CA LEU A 159 -17.75 17.49 16.03
C LEU A 159 -18.98 18.22 15.45
N ASP A 160 -19.77 18.85 16.32
CA ASP A 160 -20.98 19.58 15.93
C ASP A 160 -20.65 20.75 14.98
N GLU A 161 -19.55 21.45 15.22
CA GLU A 161 -19.11 22.56 14.37
C GLU A 161 -18.68 22.08 12.98
N ILE A 162 -17.96 20.95 12.91
CA ILE A 162 -17.61 20.31 11.64
C ILE A 162 -18.89 19.94 10.88
N GLU A 163 -19.84 19.28 11.52
CA GLU A 163 -21.09 18.88 10.85
C GLU A 163 -21.88 20.09 10.35
N GLN A 164 -22.03 21.14 11.17
CA GLN A 164 -22.77 22.34 10.79
C GLN A 164 -22.14 23.03 9.58
N ILE A 165 -20.81 23.21 9.59
CA ILE A 165 -20.11 23.91 8.51
C ILE A 165 -20.13 23.06 7.23
N VAL A 166 -19.94 21.75 7.34
CA VAL A 166 -19.96 20.88 6.16
C VAL A 166 -21.38 20.81 5.57
N LYS A 167 -22.44 20.70 6.38
CA LYS A 167 -23.84 20.76 5.92
C LYS A 167 -24.21 22.10 5.30
N LYS A 168 -23.65 23.21 5.80
CA LYS A 168 -23.87 24.55 5.26
C LYS A 168 -23.34 24.71 3.83
N HIS A 169 -22.21 24.07 3.53
CA HIS A 169 -21.48 24.30 2.27
C HIS A 169 -21.67 23.19 1.23
N ASN A 170 -22.01 21.95 1.63
CA ASN A 170 -22.19 20.82 0.70
C ASN A 170 -23.37 19.93 1.15
N GLY A 171 -24.41 19.81 0.32
CA GLY A 171 -25.64 19.08 0.63
C GLY A 171 -25.54 17.54 0.60
N ASN A 172 -24.41 16.97 0.14
CA ASN A 172 -24.19 15.53 0.09
C ASN A 172 -22.87 15.18 0.81
N VAL A 173 -23.00 14.78 2.08
CA VAL A 173 -21.87 14.44 2.93
C VAL A 173 -22.00 12.99 3.38
N GLN A 174 -21.04 12.16 3.01
CA GLN A 174 -20.94 10.81 3.54
C GLN A 174 -20.03 10.83 4.77
N PHE A 175 -20.63 10.96 5.95
CA PHE A 175 -19.88 10.85 7.19
C PHE A 175 -19.55 9.38 7.47
N THR A 176 -18.32 8.97 7.18
CA THR A 176 -17.80 7.69 7.67
C THR A 176 -17.30 7.89 9.10
N LYS A 177 -18.19 7.68 10.07
CA LYS A 177 -17.87 7.77 11.50
C LYS A 177 -17.15 6.49 11.96
N ALA A 178 -15.88 6.35 11.58
CA ALA A 178 -15.02 5.23 11.98
C ALA A 178 -14.01 5.73 13.02
N ALA A 179 -14.46 5.84 14.27
CA ALA A 179 -13.67 6.36 15.38
C ALA A 179 -13.64 5.35 16.53
N GLU A 180 -12.70 4.39 16.46
CA GLU A 180 -12.48 3.45 17.56
C GLU A 180 -11.23 3.78 18.37
N ALA A 181 -10.26 4.51 17.79
CA ALA A 181 -8.96 4.78 18.39
C ALA A 181 -8.37 3.54 19.09
N ARG A 182 -8.47 2.40 18.41
CA ARG A 182 -8.30 1.07 19.01
C ARG A 182 -6.94 0.93 19.67
N GLU A 183 -5.86 1.26 18.96
CA GLU A 183 -4.48 1.16 19.45
C GLU A 183 -4.24 2.05 20.68
N TYR A 184 -4.78 3.26 20.68
CA TYR A 184 -4.69 4.16 21.83
C TYR A 184 -5.40 3.58 23.05
N ARG A 185 -6.64 3.11 22.89
CA ARG A 185 -7.43 2.54 24.00
C ARG A 185 -6.79 1.27 24.55
N GLU A 186 -6.27 0.40 23.68
CA GLU A 186 -5.52 -0.80 24.08
C GLU A 186 -4.25 -0.41 24.86
N SER A 187 -3.50 0.60 24.39
CA SER A 187 -2.31 1.11 25.08
C SER A 187 -2.64 1.67 26.47
N MET A 188 -3.75 2.39 26.61
CA MET A 188 -4.19 2.92 27.91
C MET A 188 -4.59 1.81 28.88
N LYS A 189 -5.28 0.76 28.41
CA LYS A 189 -5.59 -0.42 29.23
C LYS A 189 -4.33 -1.10 29.75
N ILE A 190 -3.32 -1.27 28.89
CA ILE A 190 -2.04 -1.89 29.28
C ILE A 190 -1.32 -1.04 30.32
N LYS A 191 -1.29 0.30 30.14
CA LYS A 191 -0.70 1.23 31.12
C LYS A 191 -1.40 1.16 32.47
N LEU A 192 -2.73 1.15 32.48
CA LEU A 192 -3.53 1.04 33.71
C LEU A 192 -3.25 -0.28 34.45
N ASN A 193 -3.19 -1.40 33.73
CA ASN A 193 -2.85 -2.69 34.31
C ASN A 193 -1.44 -2.69 34.93
N ARG A 194 -0.44 -2.10 34.27
CA ARG A 194 0.93 -1.99 34.81
C ARG A 194 0.98 -1.14 36.09
N GLN A 195 0.22 -0.05 36.14
CA GLN A 195 0.12 0.78 37.34
C GLN A 195 -0.51 0.00 38.49
N ASN A 196 -1.60 -0.71 38.25
CA ASN A 196 -2.26 -1.53 39.27
C ASN A 196 -1.36 -2.66 39.78
N THR A 197 -0.60 -3.33 38.90
CA THR A 197 0.37 -4.36 39.32
C THR A 197 1.50 -3.78 40.17
N ASN A 198 2.04 -2.61 39.81
CA ASN A 198 3.11 -1.95 40.57
C ASN A 198 2.66 -1.44 41.94
N VAL A 199 1.39 -1.03 42.09
CA VAL A 199 0.84 -0.63 43.39
C VAL A 199 0.65 -1.84 44.31
N LEU A 200 0.32 -3.02 43.75
CA LEU A 200 0.18 -4.26 44.52
C LEU A 200 1.53 -4.90 44.92
N THR A 201 2.63 -4.54 44.25
CA THR A 201 3.98 -5.07 44.52
C THR A 201 4.92 -4.06 45.18
N ALA A 202 4.48 -2.83 45.43
CA ALA A 202 5.27 -1.85 46.17
C ALA A 202 5.43 -2.30 47.65
N PRO A 203 6.65 -2.48 48.17
CA PRO A 203 6.84 -2.82 49.57
C PRO A 203 6.30 -1.70 50.46
N ASN A 204 5.56 -2.09 51.50
CA ASN A 204 4.97 -1.18 52.47
C ASN A 204 6.10 -0.40 53.16
N ILE A 205 6.22 0.90 52.90
CA ILE A 205 7.34 1.74 53.39
C ILE A 205 7.41 1.82 54.93
N LEU A 206 6.35 1.37 55.63
CA LEU A 206 6.28 1.27 57.09
C LEU A 206 7.10 0.13 57.70
N ASP A 207 7.52 -0.89 56.93
CA ASP A 207 8.32 -2.02 57.45
C ASP A 207 9.84 -1.79 57.40
N ALA A 208 10.29 -0.62 56.93
CA ALA A 208 11.72 -0.31 56.70
C ALA A 208 12.34 0.68 57.70
N MET A 209 11.70 0.95 58.85
CA MET A 209 12.35 1.73 59.91
C MET A 209 13.06 0.79 60.90
N PRO A 210 14.39 0.86 61.06
CA PRO A 210 15.05 0.12 62.12
C PRO A 210 14.56 0.66 63.46
N GLN A 211 14.03 -0.24 64.31
CA GLN A 211 13.77 0.09 65.70
C GLN A 211 15.10 0.29 66.40
N SER A 212 15.53 1.55 66.51
CA SER A 212 16.65 1.95 67.35
C SER A 212 16.31 1.63 68.81
N ILE A 213 17.13 0.79 69.43
CA ILE A 213 17.21 0.58 70.89
C ILE A 213 18.04 1.71 71.49
#